data_AF-A0A8K0RMX7-F1
#
_entry.id   AF-A0A8K0RMX7-F1
#
_cell.length_a   1.000
_cell.length_b   1.000
_cell.length_c   1.000
_cell.angle_alpha   90.00
_cell.angle_beta   90.00
_cell.angle_gamma   90.00
#
_symmetry.space_group_name_H-M   'P 1'
#
loop_
_entity.id
_entity.type
_entity.pdbx_description
1 polymer ?
#
loop_
_entity_poly.entity_id
_entity_poly.type
_entity_poly.pdbx_seq_one_letter_code
_entity_poly.pdbx_strand_id
1 'polypeptide(L)' 'MNQQGSLRRRYKSRSGCITCKKRKLKCDEAEPACTRCVRAHLICPGCVRPVKWSTKYEIDYGPLTYAGPSSNQAPDSS' A
#
# COMPACT_ATOMS: atom_id res chain seq x y z
N MET A 1 -36.06 -18.68 -5.83
CA MET A 1 -34.63 -18.95 -5.58
C MET A 1 -34.00 -17.79 -4.82
N ASN A 2 -33.12 -18.13 -3.88
CA ASN A 2 -32.65 -17.35 -2.73
C ASN A 2 -31.89 -16.05 -3.06
N GLN A 3 -32.34 -14.92 -2.52
CA GLN A 3 -31.58 -13.67 -2.46
C GLN A 3 -31.23 -13.35 -0.99
N GLN A 4 -30.38 -14.19 -0.41
CA GLN A 4 -29.90 -13.98 0.97
C GLN A 4 -28.92 -12.81 1.00
N GLY A 5 -29.36 -11.73 1.64
CA GLY A 5 -28.51 -10.65 2.08
C GLY A 5 -27.37 -11.17 2.96
N SER A 6 -26.17 -10.64 2.73
CA SER A 6 -25.08 -10.75 3.68
C SER A 6 -24.30 -9.45 3.65
N LEU A 7 -24.35 -8.68 4.73
CA LEU A 7 -23.40 -7.60 5.03
C LEU A 7 -22.04 -8.21 5.39
N ARG A 8 -21.54 -9.14 4.56
CA ARG A 8 -20.15 -9.57 4.63
C ARG A 8 -19.35 -8.32 4.36
N ARG A 9 -18.78 -7.71 5.41
CA ARG A 9 -17.83 -6.60 5.36
C ARG A 9 -16.99 -6.83 4.12
N ARG A 10 -17.29 -6.09 3.03
CA ARG A 10 -16.70 -6.34 1.71
C ARG A 10 -15.21 -6.21 1.94
N TYR A 11 -14.50 -7.35 2.02
CA TYR A 11 -13.09 -7.41 2.29
C TYR A 11 -12.45 -6.68 1.11
N LYS A 12 -12.19 -5.39 1.29
CA LYS A 12 -11.46 -4.59 0.33
C LYS A 12 -10.11 -5.27 0.28
N SER A 13 -9.76 -5.80 -0.88
CA SER A 13 -8.48 -6.43 -1.14
C SER A 13 -7.39 -5.50 -0.60
N ARG A 14 -6.78 -5.88 0.54
CA ARG A 14 -5.70 -5.06 1.16
C ARG A 14 -4.53 -4.97 0.17
N SER A 15 -4.32 -6.04 -0.60
CA SER A 15 -3.30 -6.22 -1.62
C SER A 15 -3.73 -5.79 -3.03
N GLY A 16 -4.87 -5.12 -3.21
CA GLY A 16 -5.29 -4.69 -4.55
C GLY A 16 -4.25 -3.81 -5.24
N CYS A 17 -4.08 -4.01 -6.55
CA CYS A 17 -3.16 -3.25 -7.38
C CYS A 17 -3.43 -1.73 -7.28
N ILE A 18 -2.41 -0.88 -7.43
CA ILE A 18 -2.57 0.58 -7.32
C ILE A 18 -3.60 1.11 -8.33
N THR A 19 -3.58 0.61 -9.57
CA THR A 19 -4.53 0.98 -10.62
C THR A 19 -5.97 0.67 -10.22
N CYS A 20 -6.19 -0.50 -9.61
CA CYS A 20 -7.48 -0.98 -9.14
C CYS A 20 -8.00 -0.12 -7.97
N LYS A 21 -7.11 0.22 -7.03
CA LYS A 21 -7.37 1.12 -5.90
C LYS A 21 -7.73 2.52 -6.38
N LYS A 22 -6.97 3.09 -7.31
CA LYS A 22 -7.26 4.40 -7.94
C LYS A 22 -8.63 4.43 -8.61
N ARG A 23 -8.99 3.36 -9.32
CA ARG A 23 -10.30 3.23 -9.99
C ARG A 23 -11.45 2.80 -9.06
N LYS A 24 -11.18 2.55 -7.77
CA LYS A 24 -12.14 2.08 -6.78
C LYS A 24 -12.85 0.77 -7.18
N LEU A 25 -12.15 -0.09 -7.94
CA LEU A 25 -12.66 -1.38 -8.41
C LEU A 25 -12.10 -2.54 -7.57
N LYS A 26 -12.82 -3.67 -7.54
CA LYS A 26 -12.30 -4.91 -6.93
C LYS A 26 -11.14 -5.44 -7.78
N CYS A 27 -9.97 -5.61 -7.15
CA CYS A 27 -8.81 -6.26 -7.74
C CYS A 27 -8.89 -7.77 -7.48
N ASP A 28 -8.53 -8.55 -8.51
CA ASP A 28 -8.47 -10.02 -8.44
C ASP A 28 -7.09 -10.52 -7.95
N GLU A 29 -6.16 -9.61 -7.63
CA GLU A 29 -4.83 -9.89 -7.05
C GLU A 29 -3.96 -10.93 -7.78
N ALA A 30 -4.24 -11.19 -9.07
CA ALA A 30 -3.43 -12.09 -9.89
C ALA A 30 -2.01 -11.52 -10.14
N GLU A 31 -1.00 -12.40 -10.06
CA GLU A 31 0.39 -12.11 -10.45
C GLU A 31 0.67 -12.66 -11.86
N PRO A 32 1.50 -11.98 -12.67
CA PRO A 32 2.20 -10.70 -12.42
C PRO A 32 1.30 -9.47 -12.59
N ALA A 33 0.13 -9.62 -13.22
CA ALA A 33 -0.80 -8.53 -13.48
C ALA A 33 -2.25 -8.93 -13.24
N CYS A 34 -3.04 -8.01 -12.70
CA CYS A 34 -4.44 -8.23 -12.42
C CYS A 34 -5.23 -8.44 -13.73
N THR A 35 -6.18 -9.38 -13.77
CA THR A 35 -7.04 -9.66 -14.93
C THR A 35 -7.72 -8.40 -15.49
N ARG A 36 -8.14 -7.50 -14.60
CA ARG A 36 -8.77 -6.23 -14.96
C ARG A 36 -7.82 -5.25 -15.66
N CYS A 37 -6.56 -5.27 -15.26
CA CYS A 37 -5.49 -4.45 -15.79
C CYS A 37 -5.11 -4.97 -17.18
N VAL A 38 -4.95 -6.29 -17.30
CA VAL A 38 -4.69 -7.00 -18.56
C VAL A 38 -5.80 -6.73 -19.57
N ARG A 39 -7.07 -6.91 -19.17
CA ARG A 39 -8.23 -6.65 -20.05
C ARG A 39 -8.40 -5.18 -20.43
N ALA A 40 -7.94 -4.26 -19.59
CA ALA A 40 -7.96 -2.83 -19.87
C ALA A 40 -6.72 -2.36 -20.63
N HIS A 41 -5.78 -3.27 -20.96
CA HIS A 41 -4.48 -2.95 -21.54
C HIS A 41 -3.71 -1.86 -20.74
N LEU A 42 -3.86 -1.88 -19.41
CA LEU A 42 -3.20 -0.95 -18.51
C LEU A 42 -1.99 -1.60 -17.85
N ILE A 43 -0.99 -0.77 -17.58
CA ILE A 43 0.18 -1.17 -16.78
C ILE A 43 -0.31 -1.51 -15.36
N CYS A 44 -0.12 -2.78 -14.99
CA CYS A 44 -0.35 -3.24 -13.62
C CYS A 44 0.98 -3.17 -12.87
N PRO A 45 1.13 -2.30 -11.85
CA PRO A 45 2.34 -2.26 -11.04
C PRO A 45 2.48 -3.47 -10.09
N GLY A 46 1.76 -4.56 -10.37
CA GLY A 46 1.60 -5.70 -9.48
C GLY A 46 0.86 -5.37 -8.18
N CYS A 47 0.77 -6.38 -7.32
CA CYS A 47 0.27 -6.26 -5.96
C CYS A 47 1.43 -6.05 -4.98
N VAL A 48 2.29 -5.06 -5.26
CA VAL A 48 3.48 -4.79 -4.43
C VAL A 48 3.04 -4.17 -3.11
N ARG A 49 3.29 -4.90 -2.01
CA ARG A 49 3.14 -4.34 -0.66
C ARG A 49 4.43 -3.60 -0.31
N PRO A 50 4.39 -2.29 -0.01
CA PRO A 50 5.56 -1.63 0.51
C PRO A 50 5.94 -2.30 1.83
N VAL A 51 7.16 -2.81 1.91
CA VAL A 51 7.73 -3.30 3.16
C VAL A 51 7.94 -2.08 4.04
N LYS A 52 7.09 -1.93 5.07
CA LYS A 52 7.33 -0.97 6.14
C LYS A 52 8.20 -1.64 7.19
N TRP A 53 9.42 -1.16 7.36
CA TRP A 53 10.21 -1.49 8.53
C TRP A 53 9.52 -0.87 9.77
N SER A 54 9.53 -1.58 10.89
CA SER A 54 8.81 -1.18 12.10
C SER A 54 9.82 -0.67 13.12
N THR A 55 9.77 0.63 13.45
CA THR A 55 10.56 1.24 14.53
C THR A 55 10.21 0.69 15.92
N LYS A 56 9.10 -0.06 16.06
CA LYS A 56 8.54 -0.51 17.36
C LYS A 56 9.56 -1.23 18.28
N TYR A 57 10.58 -1.86 17.71
CA TYR A 57 11.63 -2.55 18.47
C TYR A 57 13.03 -2.04 18.12
N GLU A 58 13.15 -0.82 17.59
CA GLU A 58 14.48 -0.22 17.45
C GLU A 58 15.10 -0.08 18.84
N ILE A 59 16.23 -0.75 19.02
CA ILE A 59 17.00 -0.67 20.26
C ILE A 59 17.91 0.54 20.12
N ASP A 60 17.49 1.65 20.72
CA ASP A 60 18.28 2.88 20.82
C ASP A 60 19.43 2.63 21.83
N TYR A 61 20.50 2.01 21.36
CA TYR A 61 21.73 1.86 22.13
C TYR A 61 22.56 3.16 22.13
N GLY A 62 21.94 4.31 22.36
CA GLY A 62 22.63 5.58 22.64
C GLY A 62 23.56 6.13 21.54
N PRO A 63 24.13 7.33 21.75
CA PRO A 63 24.80 8.07 20.69
C PRO A 63 26.26 7.64 20.54
N LEU A 64 26.53 6.69 19.64
CA LEU A 64 27.83 6.67 18.97
C LEU A 64 27.76 7.69 17.84
N THR A 65 28.49 8.78 18.00
CA THR A 65 28.57 9.94 17.10
C THR A 65 28.73 9.52 15.64
N TYR A 66 27.63 9.45 14.88
CA TYR A 66 27.67 9.32 13.44
C TYR A 66 26.64 10.25 12.82
N ALA A 67 27.15 11.30 12.17
CA ALA A 67 26.35 12.27 11.44
C ALA A 67 25.63 11.58 10.26
N GLY A 68 24.35 11.25 10.45
CA GLY A 68 23.43 10.84 9.39
C GLY A 68 22.66 12.04 8.81
N PRO A 69 22.24 12.00 7.53
CA PRO A 69 21.93 13.19 6.77
C PRO A 69 20.56 13.78 7.13
N SER A 70 20.59 15.10 7.35
CA SER A 70 19.47 16.00 7.49
C SER A 70 18.49 15.91 6.31
N SER A 71 17.19 15.87 6.60
CA SER A 71 16.17 16.26 5.60
C SER A 71 14.97 16.95 6.26
N ASN A 72 15.07 18.28 6.30
CA ASN A 72 14.04 19.28 6.05
C ASN A 72 12.83 19.39 6.99
N GLN A 73 12.90 20.35 7.92
CA GLN A 73 11.76 21.18 8.30
C GLN A 73 12.25 22.54 8.81
N ALA A 74 12.07 23.58 7.99
CA ALA A 74 12.21 24.96 8.40
C ALA A 74 10.86 25.47 8.94
N PRO A 75 10.82 26.18 10.08
CA PRO A 75 9.74 27.11 10.34
C PRO A 75 10.15 28.52 9.90
N ASP A 76 9.37 29.05 8.96
CA ASP A 76 9.27 30.46 8.59
C ASP A 76 9.08 31.34 9.84
N SER A 77 9.80 32.46 9.89
CA SER A 77 9.79 33.42 10.99
C SER A 77 8.96 34.64 10.60
N SER A 78 7.89 34.93 11.35
CA SER A 78 7.38 36.29 11.63
C SER A 78 6.45 36.27 12.84
#